data_AF-R7UEE8-F1
#
_entry.id   AF-R7UEE8-F1
#
_cell.length_a   1.000
_cell.length_b   1.000
_cell.length_c   1.000
_cell.angle_alpha   90.00
_cell.angle_beta   90.00
_cell.angle_gamma   90.00
#
_symmetry.space_group_name_H-M   'P 1'
#
loop_
_entity.id
_entity.type
_entity.pdbx_description
1 polymer ?
#
loop_
_entity_poly.entity_id
_entity_poly.type
_entity_poly.pdbx_seq_one_letter_code
_entity_poly.pdbx_strand_id
1 'polypeptide(L)'
;DADYFLVDALVKEYDLTGALHYQLKSDSITHYPHNDNTLLQLPVLTNFSDNGQVTTSRSENGKLLPGGRDIELWDNVVIIQSSPFKTQQTDVHSSEYSLKQELRMDTDFITISPDLEIANTDRPVLITNDTDRQQPIKINSDAADIDNKKGVSVYRGDVVMTQGTTRITGDIITIYTKGREVTKVIAQGNNKGRAYYEELQPGEQGTVQAWGYTIRYDVNSDQIELIKNAQLSQKGDTFKGEKINYNLAQQTVNAKGTPNQGESGRVQMVIQPKQKQSTDTKP
;
A
#
# COMPACT_ATOMS: atom_id res chain seq x y z
N ASP A 1 10.47 25.75 -31.44
CA ASP A 1 9.51 26.24 -30.45
C ASP A 1 8.30 25.33 -30.37
N ALA A 2 7.58 25.38 -29.26
CA ALA A 2 6.27 24.77 -29.16
C ALA A 2 5.29 25.53 -30.07
N ASP A 3 4.34 24.82 -30.67
CA ASP A 3 3.29 25.41 -31.50
C ASP A 3 1.99 25.65 -30.72
N TYR A 4 1.70 24.81 -29.72
CA TYR A 4 0.64 25.07 -28.75
C TYR A 4 1.02 24.64 -27.33
N PHE A 5 0.42 25.36 -26.37
CA PHE A 5 0.40 24.99 -24.97
C PHE A 5 -1.02 25.14 -24.42
N LEU A 6 -1.39 24.24 -23.52
CA LEU A 6 -2.66 24.26 -22.80
C LEU A 6 -2.36 24.18 -21.30
N VAL A 7 -3.19 24.82 -20.49
CA VAL A 7 -3.15 24.78 -19.02
C VAL A 7 -4.48 24.20 -18.54
N ASP A 8 -4.45 23.45 -17.45
CA ASP A 8 -5.61 22.75 -16.88
C ASP A 8 -6.31 21.87 -17.93
N ALA A 9 -5.51 21.14 -18.70
CA ALA A 9 -5.99 20.40 -19.86
C ALA A 9 -6.71 19.11 -19.44
N LEU A 10 -7.78 18.80 -20.17
CA LEU A 10 -8.51 17.53 -20.08
C LEU A 10 -8.73 16.99 -21.49
N VAL A 11 -8.12 15.84 -21.77
CA VAL A 11 -8.34 15.05 -22.98
C VAL A 11 -9.24 13.87 -22.62
N LYS A 12 -10.20 13.55 -23.48
CA LYS A 12 -11.06 12.37 -23.36
C LYS A 12 -11.08 11.65 -24.69
N GLU A 13 -10.81 10.35 -24.65
CA GLU A 13 -10.87 9.47 -25.80
C GLU A 13 -12.05 8.53 -25.62
N TYR A 14 -12.75 8.26 -26.73
CA TYR A 14 -13.90 7.36 -26.76
C TYR A 14 -13.59 6.21 -27.72
N ASP A 15 -14.04 5.02 -27.36
CA ASP A 15 -13.89 3.84 -28.22
C ASP A 15 -14.84 3.90 -29.44
N LEU A 16 -14.79 2.87 -30.28
CA LEU A 16 -15.66 2.76 -31.46
C LEU A 16 -17.15 2.60 -31.10
N THR A 17 -17.48 2.27 -29.85
CA THR A 17 -18.86 2.15 -29.36
C THR A 17 -19.40 3.48 -28.81
N GLY A 18 -18.52 4.48 -28.63
CA GLY A 18 -18.83 5.76 -28.00
C GLY A 18 -18.73 5.72 -26.47
N ALA A 19 -18.23 4.63 -25.88
CA ALA A 19 -17.90 4.55 -24.47
C ALA A 19 -16.60 5.32 -24.19
N LEU A 20 -16.49 5.90 -22.99
CA LEU A 20 -15.28 6.62 -22.58
C LEU A 20 -14.16 5.59 -22.37
N HIS A 21 -13.12 5.65 -23.21
CA HIS A 21 -11.99 4.73 -23.18
C HIS A 21 -10.95 5.19 -22.16
N TYR A 22 -10.51 6.44 -22.28
CA TYR A 22 -9.64 7.05 -21.28
C TYR A 22 -9.88 8.56 -21.16
N GLN A 23 -9.43 9.10 -20.03
CA GLN A 23 -9.28 10.53 -19.82
C GLN A 23 -7.86 10.84 -19.36
N LEU A 24 -7.27 11.90 -19.88
CA LEU A 24 -5.97 12.41 -19.46
C LEU A 24 -6.14 13.86 -18.98
N LYS A 25 -5.85 14.10 -17.71
CA LYS A 25 -5.75 15.43 -17.12
C LYS A 25 -4.29 15.81 -16.94
N SER A 26 -3.96 17.08 -17.09
CA SER A 26 -2.59 17.58 -16.91
C SER A 26 -2.64 19.07 -16.58
N ASP A 27 -1.79 19.52 -15.65
CA ASP A 27 -1.70 20.95 -15.29
C ASP A 27 -1.24 21.77 -16.50
N SER A 28 -0.32 21.22 -17.28
CA SER A 28 0.04 21.79 -18.58
C SER A 28 0.30 20.71 -19.62
N ILE A 29 0.07 21.06 -20.88
CA ILE A 29 0.37 20.25 -22.06
C ILE A 29 1.11 21.14 -23.06
N THR A 30 2.28 20.70 -23.53
CA THR A 30 3.08 21.46 -24.51
C THR A 30 3.45 20.56 -25.66
N HIS A 31 3.07 20.92 -26.89
CA HIS A 31 3.39 20.16 -28.09
C HIS A 31 4.58 20.74 -28.84
N TYR A 32 5.36 19.85 -29.44
CA TYR A 32 6.56 20.17 -30.19
C TYR A 32 6.49 19.55 -31.59
N PRO A 33 6.29 20.36 -32.64
CA PRO A 33 6.01 19.85 -33.98
C PRO A 33 7.22 19.14 -34.64
N HIS A 34 8.45 19.45 -34.18
CA HIS A 34 9.67 18.89 -34.76
C HIS A 34 9.86 17.40 -34.48
N ASN A 35 9.28 16.91 -33.39
CA ASN A 35 9.38 15.51 -32.97
C ASN A 35 8.03 14.89 -32.63
N ASP A 36 6.93 15.61 -32.92
CA ASP A 36 5.54 15.22 -32.67
C ASP A 36 5.27 14.78 -31.22
N ASN A 37 6.06 15.30 -30.28
CA ASN A 37 5.95 14.94 -28.88
C ASN A 37 5.10 15.97 -28.14
N THR A 38 4.30 15.49 -27.20
CA THR A 38 3.53 16.34 -26.31
C THR A 38 3.96 16.08 -24.87
N LEU A 39 4.56 17.07 -24.23
CA LEU A 39 4.95 16.99 -22.82
C LEU A 39 3.76 17.29 -21.91
N LEU A 40 3.71 16.60 -20.78
CA LEU A 40 2.65 16.65 -19.77
C LEU A 40 3.28 16.96 -18.42
N GLN A 41 2.65 17.83 -17.64
CA GLN A 41 3.03 18.15 -16.27
C GLN A 41 1.93 17.72 -15.29
N LEU A 42 2.32 16.97 -14.27
CA LEU A 42 1.41 16.36 -13.29
C LEU A 42 0.26 15.58 -13.96
N PRO A 43 0.55 14.70 -14.93
CA PRO A 43 -0.49 13.98 -15.64
C PRO A 43 -1.26 13.03 -14.71
N VAL A 44 -2.57 12.93 -14.96
CA VAL A 44 -3.46 11.92 -14.39
C VAL A 44 -4.22 11.26 -15.53
N LEU A 45 -3.83 10.04 -15.88
CA LEU A 45 -4.50 9.18 -16.84
C LEU A 45 -5.50 8.28 -16.11
N THR A 46 -6.72 8.17 -16.61
CA THR A 46 -7.70 7.18 -16.14
C THR A 46 -8.16 6.36 -17.34
N ASN A 47 -7.87 5.07 -17.33
CA ASN A 47 -8.29 4.09 -18.33
C ASN A 47 -9.51 3.33 -17.81
N PHE A 48 -10.50 3.13 -18.67
CA PHE A 48 -11.72 2.37 -18.40
C PHE A 48 -11.72 1.13 -19.29
N SER A 49 -11.53 -0.03 -18.68
CA SER A 49 -11.52 -1.30 -19.40
C SER A 49 -12.92 -1.85 -19.65
N ASP A 50 -13.06 -2.64 -20.71
CA ASP A 50 -14.31 -3.30 -21.09
C ASP A 50 -14.89 -4.19 -19.99
N ASN A 51 -14.03 -4.77 -19.15
CA ASN A 51 -14.42 -5.59 -18.00
C ASN A 51 -14.88 -4.76 -16.78
N GLY A 52 -14.96 -3.43 -16.93
CA GLY A 52 -15.36 -2.48 -15.90
C GLY A 52 -14.24 -2.07 -14.92
N GLN A 53 -13.02 -2.58 -15.10
CA GLN A 53 -11.86 -2.17 -14.32
C GLN A 53 -11.47 -0.73 -14.64
N VAL A 54 -11.10 0.02 -13.60
CA VAL A 54 -10.65 1.40 -13.74
C VAL A 54 -9.23 1.50 -13.22
N THR A 55 -8.32 1.94 -14.08
CA THR A 55 -6.91 2.14 -13.76
C THR A 55 -6.58 3.63 -13.83
N THR A 56 -6.17 4.21 -12.71
CA THR A 56 -5.69 5.60 -12.62
C THR A 56 -4.19 5.63 -12.47
N SER A 57 -3.48 6.25 -13.41
CA SER A 57 -2.03 6.42 -13.40
C SER A 57 -1.68 7.90 -13.26
N ARG A 58 -0.76 8.24 -12.36
CA ARG A 58 -0.30 9.62 -12.13
C ARG A 58 1.22 9.66 -11.97
N SER A 59 1.81 10.81 -12.27
CA SER A 59 3.24 11.07 -12.11
C SER A 59 3.52 12.58 -12.01
N GLU A 60 4.77 12.98 -11.79
CA GLU A 60 5.15 14.40 -11.86
C GLU A 60 5.29 14.87 -13.31
N ASN A 61 5.79 14.00 -14.19
CA ASN A 61 6.03 14.31 -15.59
C ASN A 61 5.49 13.22 -16.50
N GLY A 62 5.11 13.59 -17.71
CA GLY A 62 4.71 12.64 -18.73
C GLY A 62 4.91 13.15 -20.15
N LYS A 63 4.71 12.25 -21.10
CA LYS A 63 4.85 12.54 -22.52
C LYS A 63 3.93 11.63 -23.31
N LEU A 64 3.14 12.24 -24.19
CA LEU A 64 2.45 11.53 -25.25
C LEU A 64 3.42 11.34 -26.43
N LEU A 65 3.60 10.09 -26.85
CA LEU A 65 4.46 9.72 -27.97
C LEU A 65 3.80 10.02 -29.32
N PRO A 66 4.60 10.10 -30.41
CA PRO A 66 4.09 10.40 -31.74
C PRO A 66 2.95 9.48 -32.17
N GLY A 67 1.92 10.07 -32.77
CA GLY A 67 0.69 9.37 -33.12
C GLY A 67 -0.28 9.11 -31.95
N GLY A 68 0.00 9.61 -30.74
CA GLY A 68 -0.99 9.74 -29.67
C GLY A 68 -1.40 8.45 -28.95
N ARG A 69 -0.74 7.33 -29.24
CA ARG A 69 -1.16 6.00 -28.77
C ARG A 69 -0.55 5.58 -27.43
N ASP A 70 0.68 6.03 -27.17
CA ASP A 70 1.45 5.61 -26.01
C ASP A 70 1.79 6.82 -25.15
N ILE A 71 1.73 6.62 -23.84
CA ILE A 71 2.03 7.64 -22.83
C ILE A 71 3.18 7.13 -21.97
N GLU A 72 4.26 7.89 -21.92
CA GLU A 72 5.33 7.70 -20.96
C GLU A 72 5.05 8.56 -19.72
N LEU A 73 5.14 7.96 -18.54
CA LEU A 73 5.04 8.66 -17.25
C LEU A 73 6.34 8.42 -16.48
N TRP A 74 6.87 9.47 -15.85
CA TRP A 74 8.08 9.35 -15.02
C TRP A 74 8.07 10.32 -13.84
N ASP A 75 8.97 10.04 -12.89
CA ASP A 75 9.07 10.69 -11.59
C ASP A 75 7.82 10.47 -10.73
N ASN A 76 7.94 9.62 -9.70
CA ASN A 76 6.88 9.27 -8.76
C ASN A 76 5.62 8.71 -9.44
N VAL A 77 5.78 7.69 -10.31
CA VAL A 77 4.64 7.05 -10.98
C VAL A 77 3.86 6.21 -9.98
N VAL A 78 2.57 6.51 -9.85
CA VAL A 78 1.62 5.74 -9.04
C VAL A 78 0.46 5.31 -9.90
N ILE A 79 0.17 4.01 -9.90
CA ILE A 79 -0.93 3.40 -10.62
C ILE A 79 -1.88 2.79 -9.59
N ILE A 80 -3.16 3.09 -9.69
CA ILE A 80 -4.22 2.54 -8.85
C ILE A 80 -5.20 1.84 -9.77
N GLN A 81 -5.25 0.52 -9.70
CA GLN A 81 -6.18 -0.31 -10.42
C GLN A 81 -7.28 -0.76 -9.47
N SER A 82 -8.52 -0.46 -9.84
CA SER A 82 -9.71 -0.81 -9.07
C SER A 82 -10.64 -1.67 -9.90
N SER A 83 -11.06 -2.80 -9.34
CA SER A 83 -12.05 -3.66 -9.99
C SER A 83 -13.46 -3.31 -9.48
N PRO A 84 -14.49 -3.42 -10.34
CA PRO A 84 -15.86 -3.27 -9.90
C PRO A 84 -16.18 -4.35 -8.86
N PHE A 85 -17.09 -4.03 -7.95
CA PHE A 85 -17.50 -4.92 -6.86
C PHE A 85 -17.82 -6.33 -7.37
N LYS A 86 -17.15 -7.35 -6.83
CA LYS A 86 -17.64 -8.73 -6.95
C LYS A 86 -18.64 -8.97 -5.83
N THR A 87 -19.92 -9.07 -6.17
CA THR A 87 -20.92 -9.64 -5.26
C THR A 87 -20.58 -11.11 -5.03
N GLN A 88 -20.04 -11.42 -3.86
CA GLN A 88 -19.96 -12.81 -3.41
C GLN A 88 -21.30 -13.16 -2.76
N GLN A 89 -22.07 -14.03 -3.43
CA GLN A 89 -23.29 -14.59 -2.89
C GLN A 89 -22.89 -15.75 -1.97
N THR A 90 -22.69 -15.47 -0.69
CA THR A 90 -22.69 -16.52 0.35
C THR A 90 -24.14 -16.77 0.74
N ASP A 91 -24.49 -18.04 0.99
CA ASP A 91 -25.85 -18.57 1.15
C ASP A 91 -26.91 -17.65 1.81
N VAL A 92 -28.18 -17.94 1.50
CA VAL A 92 -29.49 -17.26 1.70
C VAL A 92 -29.74 -16.51 3.04
N HIS A 93 -28.80 -16.48 3.97
CA HIS A 93 -28.87 -15.73 5.23
C HIS A 93 -27.63 -14.88 5.57
N SER A 94 -26.90 -14.37 4.58
CA SER A 94 -25.78 -13.44 4.84
C SER A 94 -25.86 -12.17 4.01
N SER A 95 -25.58 -11.04 4.66
CA SER A 95 -25.53 -9.71 4.04
C SER A 95 -24.52 -9.67 2.89
N GLU A 96 -24.91 -9.09 1.75
CA GLU A 96 -24.02 -8.86 0.62
C GLU A 96 -22.86 -7.94 1.06
N TYR A 97 -21.64 -8.48 1.08
CA TYR A 97 -20.43 -7.69 1.23
C TYR A 97 -19.81 -7.48 -0.14
N SER A 98 -19.96 -6.27 -0.66
CA SER A 98 -19.31 -5.83 -1.88
C SER A 98 -17.93 -5.27 -1.51
N LEU A 99 -16.86 -6.02 -1.78
CA LEU A 99 -15.49 -5.57 -1.57
C LEU A 99 -14.95 -4.96 -2.88
N LYS A 100 -14.58 -3.69 -2.83
CA LYS A 100 -13.72 -3.07 -3.85
C LYS A 100 -12.33 -3.66 -3.67
N GLN A 101 -11.70 -4.10 -4.75
CA GLN A 101 -10.30 -4.51 -4.72
C GLN A 101 -9.49 -3.37 -5.32
N GLU A 102 -8.53 -2.85 -4.55
CA GLU A 102 -7.60 -1.82 -5.01
C GLU A 102 -6.17 -2.37 -5.00
N LEU A 103 -5.56 -2.35 -6.18
CA LEU A 103 -4.15 -2.62 -6.39
C LEU A 103 -3.46 -1.28 -6.62
N ARG A 104 -2.45 -0.94 -5.82
CA ARG A 104 -1.55 0.18 -6.09
C ARG A 104 -0.20 -0.36 -6.54
N MET A 105 0.35 0.26 -7.57
CA MET A 105 1.67 0.00 -8.10
C MET A 105 2.47 1.31 -8.12
N ASP A 106 3.70 1.27 -7.59
CA ASP A 106 4.65 2.38 -7.58
C ASP A 106 5.88 2.02 -8.42
N THR A 107 6.34 2.94 -9.26
CA THR A 107 7.55 2.82 -10.07
C THR A 107 8.11 4.20 -10.47
N ASP A 108 9.32 4.28 -11.00
CA ASP A 108 9.93 5.55 -11.43
C ASP A 108 9.60 5.93 -12.88
N PHE A 109 9.29 4.93 -13.72
CA PHE A 109 8.98 5.13 -15.13
C PHE A 109 8.02 4.04 -15.61
N ILE A 110 7.09 4.38 -16.51
CA ILE A 110 6.26 3.40 -17.21
C ILE A 110 5.82 3.93 -18.57
N THR A 111 5.70 3.03 -19.54
CA THR A 111 5.02 3.29 -20.81
C THR A 111 3.66 2.61 -20.79
N ILE A 112 2.58 3.34 -21.06
CA ILE A 112 1.20 2.87 -21.07
C ILE A 112 0.66 3.01 -22.49
N SER A 113 0.03 1.95 -22.99
CA SER A 113 -0.71 1.93 -24.25
C SER A 113 -2.20 1.76 -23.93
N PRO A 114 -2.99 2.83 -23.76
CA PRO A 114 -4.39 2.74 -23.35
C PRO A 114 -5.23 1.87 -24.29
N ASP A 115 -4.99 1.94 -25.60
CA ASP A 115 -5.74 1.17 -26.61
C ASP A 115 -5.50 -0.34 -26.52
N LEU A 116 -4.29 -0.73 -26.10
CA LEU A 116 -3.89 -2.11 -25.95
C LEU A 116 -4.12 -2.65 -24.54
N GLU A 117 -4.51 -1.78 -23.61
CA GLU A 117 -4.62 -2.07 -22.17
C GLU A 117 -3.35 -2.69 -21.56
N ILE A 118 -2.17 -2.32 -22.08
CA ILE A 118 -0.88 -2.78 -21.56
C ILE A 118 -0.09 -1.63 -20.96
N ALA A 119 0.74 -1.97 -19.98
CA ALA A 119 1.74 -1.07 -19.43
C ALA A 119 3.05 -1.84 -19.24
N ASN A 120 4.17 -1.21 -19.57
CA ASN A 120 5.50 -1.82 -19.54
C ASN A 120 6.49 -0.91 -18.80
N THR A 121 7.31 -1.51 -17.95
CA THR A 121 8.43 -0.83 -17.28
C THR A 121 9.61 -1.77 -17.12
N ASP A 122 10.82 -1.22 -17.26
CA ASP A 122 12.08 -1.87 -16.93
C ASP A 122 12.59 -1.50 -15.52
N ARG A 123 11.85 -0.64 -14.80
CA ARG A 123 12.17 -0.18 -13.46
C ARG A 123 11.61 -1.13 -12.40
N PRO A 124 12.20 -1.16 -11.19
CA PRO A 124 11.60 -1.85 -10.06
C PRO A 124 10.16 -1.40 -9.83
N VAL A 125 9.32 -2.36 -9.46
CA VAL A 125 7.90 -2.15 -9.22
C VAL A 125 7.57 -2.59 -7.81
N LEU A 126 6.91 -1.71 -7.06
CA LEU A 126 6.33 -2.03 -5.76
C LEU A 126 4.83 -2.17 -5.92
N ILE A 127 4.27 -3.33 -5.53
CA ILE A 127 2.84 -3.59 -5.62
C ILE A 127 2.27 -3.71 -4.21
N THR A 128 1.20 -2.97 -3.94
CA THR A 128 0.39 -3.01 -2.72
C THR A 128 -1.05 -3.33 -3.08
N ASN A 129 -1.75 -4.06 -2.23
CA ASN A 129 -3.18 -4.21 -2.36
C ASN A 129 -3.84 -4.18 -0.97
N ASP A 130 -5.10 -3.77 -0.93
CA ASP A 130 -5.93 -3.87 0.28
C ASP A 130 -6.38 -5.31 0.59
N THR A 131 -5.92 -6.28 -0.22
CA THR A 131 -6.30 -7.69 -0.16
C THR A 131 -5.23 -8.57 0.45
N ASP A 132 -4.24 -8.03 1.18
CA ASP A 132 -3.24 -8.83 1.89
C ASP A 132 -3.94 -9.97 2.66
N ARG A 133 -5.06 -9.67 3.33
CA ARG A 133 -5.90 -10.65 4.05
C ARG A 133 -6.50 -11.78 3.21
N GLN A 134 -6.62 -11.61 1.89
CA GLN A 134 -7.08 -12.63 0.95
C GLN A 134 -5.93 -13.47 0.41
N GLN A 135 -4.68 -13.03 0.59
CA GLN A 135 -3.51 -13.80 0.19
C GLN A 135 -3.32 -15.02 1.12
N PRO A 136 -2.72 -16.11 0.61
CA PRO A 136 -2.40 -17.27 1.44
C PRO A 136 -1.46 -16.90 2.59
N ILE A 137 -1.77 -17.41 3.78
CA ILE A 137 -0.87 -17.31 4.94
C ILE A 137 0.20 -18.40 4.83
N LYS A 138 1.47 -18.01 4.88
CA LYS A 138 2.61 -18.92 4.94
C LYS A 138 3.32 -18.76 6.27
N ILE A 139 3.63 -19.87 6.92
CA ILE A 139 4.31 -19.89 8.22
C ILE A 139 5.49 -20.85 8.14
N ASN A 140 6.66 -20.38 8.55
CA ASN A 140 7.86 -21.18 8.74
C ASN A 140 8.23 -21.18 10.23
N SER A 141 8.52 -22.36 10.78
CA SER A 141 8.79 -22.56 12.22
C SER A 141 9.44 -23.92 12.46
N ASP A 142 10.13 -24.08 13.59
CA ASP A 142 10.68 -25.38 14.02
C ASP A 142 9.59 -26.37 14.48
N ALA A 143 8.53 -25.87 15.11
CA ALA A 143 7.44 -26.69 15.63
C ALA A 143 6.07 -26.00 15.55
N ALA A 144 5.01 -26.80 15.45
CA ALA A 144 3.63 -26.34 15.40
C ALA A 144 2.68 -27.25 16.22
N ASP A 145 1.82 -26.64 17.04
CA ASP A 145 0.70 -27.30 17.73
C ASP A 145 -0.62 -26.70 17.22
N ILE A 146 -1.49 -27.51 16.63
CA ILE A 146 -2.73 -27.05 15.99
C ILE A 146 -3.94 -27.69 16.65
N ASP A 147 -4.80 -26.87 17.27
CA ASP A 147 -6.09 -27.26 17.83
C ASP A 147 -7.24 -26.63 17.01
N ASN A 148 -7.61 -27.32 15.94
CA ASN A 148 -8.69 -26.88 15.04
C ASN A 148 -10.06 -26.78 15.72
N LYS A 149 -10.30 -27.56 16.79
CA LYS A 149 -11.58 -27.52 17.52
C LYS A 149 -11.73 -26.21 18.29
N LYS A 150 -10.62 -25.71 18.86
CA LYS A 150 -10.57 -24.41 19.52
C LYS A 150 -10.27 -23.26 18.57
N GLY A 151 -9.87 -23.56 17.33
CA GLY A 151 -9.42 -22.57 16.35
C GLY A 151 -8.11 -21.90 16.76
N VAL A 152 -7.21 -22.61 17.45
CA VAL A 152 -5.94 -22.05 17.94
C VAL A 152 -4.77 -22.84 17.37
N SER A 153 -3.77 -22.15 16.83
CA SER A 153 -2.51 -22.74 16.37
C SER A 153 -1.33 -22.01 17.01
N VAL A 154 -0.32 -22.74 17.48
CA VAL A 154 0.87 -22.19 18.11
C VAL A 154 2.11 -22.69 17.38
N TYR A 155 2.93 -21.76 16.89
CA TYR A 155 4.17 -22.01 16.17
C TYR A 155 5.36 -21.55 17.02
N ARG A 156 6.47 -22.29 17.00
CA ARG A 156 7.65 -22.01 17.84
C ARG A 156 8.96 -22.20 17.07
N GLY A 157 9.98 -21.44 17.49
CA GLY A 157 11.32 -21.48 16.95
C GLY A 157 11.44 -20.61 15.70
N ASP A 158 12.04 -19.43 15.87
CA ASP A 158 12.34 -18.43 14.82
C ASP A 158 11.23 -18.29 13.76
N VAL A 159 10.00 -18.12 14.25
CA VAL A 159 8.79 -18.18 13.43
C VAL A 159 8.71 -16.96 12.52
N VAL A 160 8.40 -17.23 11.25
CA VAL A 160 8.10 -16.21 10.23
C VAL A 160 6.73 -16.50 9.62
N MET A 161 5.78 -15.59 9.84
CA MET A 161 4.47 -15.58 9.20
C MET A 161 4.46 -14.50 8.11
N THR A 162 3.93 -14.83 6.93
CA THR A 162 3.72 -13.88 5.83
C THR A 162 2.33 -14.04 5.22
N GLN A 163 1.74 -12.92 4.80
CA GLN A 163 0.47 -12.87 4.12
C GLN A 163 0.44 -11.61 3.22
N GLY A 164 0.61 -11.80 1.91
CA GLY A 164 0.80 -10.66 1.00
C GLY A 164 2.06 -9.87 1.38
N THR A 165 1.92 -8.57 1.66
CA THR A 165 3.01 -7.71 2.15
C THR A 165 3.22 -7.81 3.66
N THR A 166 2.22 -8.29 4.39
CA THR A 166 2.29 -8.43 5.84
C THR A 166 3.29 -9.51 6.24
N ARG A 167 4.20 -9.19 7.15
CA ARG A 167 5.19 -10.10 7.73
C ARG A 167 5.24 -9.94 9.25
N ILE A 168 5.13 -11.04 9.97
CA ILE A 168 5.18 -11.08 11.43
C ILE A 168 6.23 -12.12 11.84
N THR A 169 7.16 -11.75 12.73
CA THR A 169 8.19 -12.66 13.24
C THR A 169 8.24 -12.68 14.77
N GLY A 170 8.63 -13.82 15.33
CA GLY A 170 8.80 -13.99 16.76
C GLY A 170 9.36 -15.37 17.12
N ASP A 171 9.72 -15.57 18.38
CA ASP A 171 10.07 -16.88 18.92
C ASP A 171 8.85 -17.81 19.00
N ILE A 172 7.69 -17.22 19.31
CA ILE A 172 6.39 -17.91 19.36
C ILE A 172 5.36 -17.05 18.63
N ILE A 173 4.57 -17.66 17.75
CA ILE A 173 3.38 -17.04 17.15
C ILE A 173 2.16 -17.89 17.43
N THR A 174 1.14 -17.29 18.05
CA THR A 174 -0.18 -17.90 18.27
C THR A 174 -1.21 -17.27 17.34
N ILE A 175 -1.92 -18.09 16.57
CA ILE A 175 -2.95 -17.66 15.63
C ILE A 175 -4.31 -18.18 16.10
N TYR A 176 -5.29 -17.28 16.13
CA TYR A 176 -6.69 -17.60 16.43
C TYR A 176 -7.53 -17.48 15.16
N THR A 177 -8.34 -18.49 14.91
CA THR A 177 -9.23 -18.59 13.76
C THR A 177 -10.68 -18.78 14.19
N LYS A 178 -11.61 -18.25 13.40
CA LYS A 178 -13.04 -18.49 13.53
C LYS A 178 -13.58 -18.81 12.14
N GLY A 179 -14.20 -19.97 11.95
CA GLY A 179 -14.74 -20.34 10.64
C GLY A 179 -13.67 -20.46 9.53
N ARG A 180 -12.43 -20.82 9.88
CA ARG A 180 -11.22 -20.84 9.02
C ARG A 180 -10.63 -19.47 8.66
N GLU A 181 -11.19 -18.37 9.15
CA GLU A 181 -10.61 -17.03 8.99
C GLU A 181 -9.74 -16.67 10.19
N VAL A 182 -8.58 -16.03 9.95
CA VAL A 182 -7.74 -15.52 11.03
C VAL A 182 -8.36 -14.28 11.63
N THR A 183 -8.49 -14.28 12.96
CA THR A 183 -9.09 -13.17 13.72
C THR A 183 -8.06 -12.44 14.57
N LYS A 184 -7.00 -13.14 15.00
CA LYS A 184 -5.99 -12.60 15.89
C LYS A 184 -4.66 -13.33 15.74
N VAL A 185 -3.58 -12.57 15.77
CA VAL A 185 -2.21 -13.08 15.79
C VAL A 185 -1.49 -12.50 17.01
N ILE A 186 -0.80 -13.33 17.77
CA ILE A 186 0.04 -12.91 18.90
C ILE A 186 1.45 -13.41 18.63
N ALA A 187 2.38 -12.49 18.38
CA ALA A 187 3.79 -12.78 18.21
C ALA A 187 4.57 -12.38 19.47
N GLN A 188 5.44 -13.25 19.93
CA GLN A 188 6.24 -13.04 21.13
C GLN A 188 7.71 -13.20 20.79
N GLY A 189 8.52 -12.24 21.21
CA GLY A 189 9.97 -12.35 21.18
C GLY A 189 10.49 -13.16 22.37
N ASN A 190 11.81 -13.30 22.44
CA ASN A 190 12.52 -13.95 23.53
C ASN A 190 13.65 -13.05 24.04
N ASN A 191 14.61 -13.61 24.79
CA ASN A 191 15.79 -12.88 25.24
C ASN A 191 16.77 -12.51 24.12
N LYS A 192 16.68 -13.13 22.94
CA LYS A 192 17.53 -12.85 21.78
C LYS A 192 16.97 -11.71 20.91
N GLY A 193 15.68 -11.45 20.97
CA GLY A 193 15.07 -10.40 20.14
C GLY A 193 13.59 -10.13 20.41
N ARG A 194 13.14 -8.95 20.02
CA ARG A 194 11.72 -8.55 19.99
C ARG A 194 10.99 -9.28 18.86
N ALA A 195 9.69 -9.46 19.01
CA ALA A 195 8.83 -9.75 17.87
C ALA A 195 8.80 -8.54 16.93
N TYR A 196 8.48 -8.79 15.65
CA TYR A 196 8.47 -7.80 14.59
C TYR A 196 7.22 -7.94 13.72
N TYR A 197 6.73 -6.81 13.25
CA TYR A 197 5.63 -6.66 12.32
C TYR A 197 6.06 -5.70 11.22
N GLU A 198 5.73 -6.04 9.99
CA GLU A 198 5.89 -5.21 8.80
C GLU A 198 4.67 -5.35 7.91
N GLU A 199 4.16 -4.24 7.39
CA GLU A 199 3.13 -4.24 6.36
C GLU A 199 3.32 -3.00 5.49
N LEU A 200 3.19 -3.19 4.18
CA LEU A 200 3.22 -2.09 3.25
C LEU A 200 1.80 -1.56 3.06
N GLN A 201 1.54 -0.38 3.62
CA GLN A 201 0.20 0.21 3.60
C GLN A 201 -0.15 0.71 2.19
N PRO A 202 -1.43 0.62 1.79
CA PRO A 202 -1.88 1.11 0.49
C PRO A 202 -1.72 2.62 0.38
N GLY A 203 -1.69 3.12 -0.84
CA GLY A 203 -1.54 4.55 -1.06
C GLY A 203 -0.12 5.03 -0.74
N GLU A 204 0.03 6.33 -0.50
CA GLU A 204 1.34 6.91 -0.18
C GLU A 204 1.75 6.61 1.25
N GLN A 205 1.03 5.76 1.99
CA GLN A 205 1.14 5.56 3.43
C GLN A 205 2.45 4.89 3.88
N GLY A 206 3.16 4.24 2.94
CA GLY A 206 4.48 3.65 3.16
C GLY A 206 4.45 2.42 4.07
N THR A 207 5.64 1.89 4.38
CA THR A 207 5.76 0.71 5.23
C THR A 207 5.56 1.06 6.70
N VAL A 208 4.66 0.33 7.36
CA VAL A 208 4.57 0.30 8.82
C VAL A 208 5.50 -0.79 9.32
N GLN A 209 6.42 -0.41 10.20
CA GLN A 209 7.33 -1.33 10.85
C GLN A 209 7.16 -1.21 12.36
N ALA A 210 6.97 -2.33 13.05
CA ALA A 210 6.65 -2.34 14.46
C ALA A 210 7.40 -3.45 15.20
N TRP A 211 7.87 -3.14 16.41
CA TRP A 211 8.61 -4.03 17.27
C TRP A 211 8.06 -3.99 18.69
N GLY A 212 8.10 -5.12 19.38
CA GLY A 212 7.79 -5.25 20.80
C GLY A 212 8.12 -6.65 21.30
N TYR A 213 8.30 -6.85 22.61
CA TYR A 213 8.43 -8.23 23.11
C TYR A 213 7.15 -9.03 22.91
N THR A 214 6.00 -8.36 22.85
CA THR A 214 4.75 -8.98 22.40
C THR A 214 4.06 -8.03 21.44
N ILE A 215 3.65 -8.57 20.29
CA ILE A 215 2.80 -7.92 19.30
C ILE A 215 1.49 -8.69 19.28
N ARG A 216 0.38 -7.99 19.47
CA ARG A 216 -0.97 -8.54 19.28
C ARG A 216 -1.62 -7.80 18.12
N TYR A 217 -1.97 -8.54 17.08
CA TYR A 217 -2.67 -8.04 15.93
C TYR A 217 -4.09 -8.60 15.92
N ASP A 218 -5.09 -7.73 16.04
CA ASP A 218 -6.50 -8.07 15.89
C ASP A 218 -6.93 -7.74 14.46
N VAL A 219 -7.07 -8.78 13.63
CA VAL A 219 -7.27 -8.67 12.18
C VAL A 219 -8.59 -7.99 11.85
N ASN A 220 -9.63 -8.24 12.64
CA ASN A 220 -10.97 -7.72 12.37
C ASN A 220 -11.09 -6.21 12.63
N SER A 221 -10.30 -5.69 13.56
CA SER A 221 -10.40 -4.29 14.02
C SER A 221 -9.20 -3.43 13.61
N ASP A 222 -8.27 -3.98 12.83
CA ASP A 222 -7.06 -3.28 12.40
C ASP A 222 -6.20 -2.75 13.55
N GLN A 223 -6.24 -3.44 14.70
CA GLN A 223 -5.51 -3.00 15.90
C GLN A 223 -4.22 -3.78 16.08
N ILE A 224 -3.11 -3.05 16.18
CA ILE A 224 -1.82 -3.58 16.61
C ILE A 224 -1.52 -3.04 18.02
N GLU A 225 -1.33 -3.93 18.97
CA GLU A 225 -0.86 -3.63 20.32
C GLU A 225 0.58 -4.14 20.48
N LEU A 226 1.51 -3.22 20.67
CA LEU A 226 2.93 -3.45 20.94
C LEU A 226 3.18 -3.32 22.43
N ILE A 227 3.78 -4.33 23.05
CA ILE A 227 3.99 -4.39 24.49
C ILE A 227 5.46 -4.66 24.80
N LYS A 228 5.99 -3.85 25.73
CA LYS A 228 7.34 -3.87 26.29
C LYS A 228 8.42 -3.59 25.26
N ASN A 229 9.24 -2.56 25.50
CA ASN A 229 10.18 -2.00 24.52
C ASN A 229 9.51 -1.81 23.14
N ALA A 230 8.31 -1.22 23.14
CA ALA A 230 7.53 -1.04 21.92
C ALA A 230 8.15 0.07 21.06
N GLN A 231 8.20 -0.17 19.76
CA GLN A 231 8.63 0.81 18.77
C GLN A 231 7.78 0.66 17.51
N LEU A 232 7.34 1.78 16.93
CA LEU A 232 6.66 1.82 15.64
C LEU A 232 7.38 2.85 14.76
N SER A 233 7.55 2.54 13.49
CA SER A 233 8.06 3.47 12.49
C SER A 233 7.19 3.44 11.23
N GLN A 234 6.94 4.61 10.67
CA GLN A 234 6.21 4.79 9.43
C GLN A 234 6.73 6.05 8.74
N LYS A 235 7.14 5.95 7.47
CA LYS A 235 7.69 7.09 6.68
C LYS A 235 8.81 7.88 7.37
N GLY A 236 9.65 7.20 8.16
CA GLY A 236 10.73 7.84 8.91
C GLY A 236 10.30 8.46 10.25
N ASP A 237 9.00 8.62 10.51
CA ASP A 237 8.51 8.91 11.85
C ASP A 237 8.73 7.70 12.75
N THR A 238 9.02 7.94 14.02
CA THR A 238 9.29 6.88 15.00
C THR A 238 8.62 7.18 16.33
N PHE A 239 7.95 6.17 16.88
CA PHE A 239 7.32 6.18 18.20
C PHE A 239 7.96 5.10 19.06
N LYS A 240 8.28 5.41 20.33
CA LYS A 240 8.79 4.46 21.31
C LYS A 240 8.05 4.61 22.63
N GLY A 241 7.86 3.50 23.34
CA GLY A 241 7.27 3.49 24.67
C GLY A 241 7.18 2.08 25.25
N GLU A 242 6.59 1.95 26.43
CA GLU A 242 6.35 0.63 27.02
C GLU A 242 5.15 -0.07 26.40
N LYS A 243 4.17 0.70 25.93
CA LYS A 243 3.03 0.18 25.19
C LYS A 243 2.63 1.14 24.08
N ILE A 244 2.38 0.61 22.88
CA ILE A 244 1.86 1.38 21.75
C ILE A 244 0.64 0.63 21.20
N ASN A 245 -0.50 1.31 21.11
CA ASN A 245 -1.65 0.84 20.35
C ASN A 245 -1.69 1.62 19.04
N TYR A 246 -1.85 0.92 17.92
CA TYR A 246 -1.91 1.47 16.59
C TYR A 246 -3.12 0.94 15.85
N ASN A 247 -3.89 1.83 15.24
CA ASN A 247 -4.99 1.49 14.35
C ASN A 247 -4.50 1.63 12.90
N LEU A 248 -4.40 0.53 12.15
CA LEU A 248 -3.93 0.54 10.75
C LEU A 248 -4.86 1.37 9.86
N ALA A 249 -6.18 1.14 9.96
CA ALA A 249 -7.18 1.79 9.13
C ALA A 249 -7.27 3.31 9.36
N GLN A 250 -7.18 3.76 10.61
CA GLN A 250 -7.28 5.18 10.98
C GLN A 250 -5.92 5.87 11.12
N GLN A 251 -4.82 5.11 11.08
CA GLN A 251 -3.46 5.58 11.33
C GLN A 251 -3.29 6.35 12.65
N THR A 252 -4.06 5.98 13.69
CA THR A 252 -3.97 6.61 15.01
C THR A 252 -3.03 5.85 15.93
N VAL A 253 -2.14 6.59 16.60
CA VAL A 253 -1.16 6.04 17.57
C VAL A 253 -1.53 6.50 18.97
N ASN A 254 -1.66 5.56 19.91
CA ASN A 254 -1.72 5.84 21.35
C ASN A 254 -0.53 5.15 22.04
N ALA A 255 0.43 5.94 22.51
CA ALA A 255 1.60 5.43 23.21
C ALA A 255 1.51 5.74 24.72
N LYS A 256 1.94 4.80 25.55
CA LYS A 256 2.02 4.93 27.00
C LYS A 256 3.42 4.58 27.49
N GLY A 257 3.93 5.41 28.38
CA GLY A 257 5.18 5.21 29.10
C GLY A 257 4.98 4.64 30.50
N THR A 258 6.08 4.34 31.18
CA THR A 258 6.16 4.02 32.61
C THR A 258 6.70 5.23 33.39
N PRO A 259 5.85 5.95 34.15
CA PRO A 259 6.24 7.20 34.83
C PRO A 259 7.43 7.06 35.81
N ASN A 260 7.70 5.84 36.29
CA ASN A 260 8.68 5.57 37.35
C ASN A 260 10.07 5.15 36.85
N GLN A 261 10.36 5.20 35.53
CA GLN A 261 11.66 4.77 34.96
C GLN A 261 12.47 5.89 34.28
N GLY A 262 12.22 7.16 34.61
CA GLY A 262 12.99 8.29 34.06
C GLY A 262 12.76 8.50 32.54
N GLU A 263 13.75 9.05 31.83
CA GLU A 263 13.64 9.31 30.37
C GLU A 263 13.39 8.06 29.53
N SER A 264 13.89 6.89 29.97
CA SER A 264 13.67 5.59 29.31
C SER A 264 12.23 5.09 29.42
N GLY A 265 11.49 5.53 30.44
CA GLY A 265 10.07 5.20 30.62
C GLY A 265 9.11 6.16 29.91
N ARG A 266 9.59 7.28 29.34
CA ARG A 266 8.73 8.25 28.66
C ARG A 266 8.42 7.82 27.23
N VAL A 267 7.27 8.26 26.72
CA VAL A 267 6.97 8.14 25.29
C VAL A 267 7.93 9.05 24.52
N GLN A 268 8.59 8.52 23.50
CA GLN A 268 9.45 9.29 22.59
C GLN A 268 8.84 9.27 21.19
N MET A 269 8.77 10.44 20.55
CA MET A 269 8.28 10.60 19.19
C MET A 269 9.30 11.42 18.40
N VAL A 270 9.66 10.95 17.21
CA VAL A 270 10.48 11.67 16.24
C VAL A 270 9.65 11.80 14.98
N ILE A 271 9.44 13.04 14.51
CA ILE A 271 8.71 13.36 13.28
C ILE A 271 9.73 13.91 12.29
N GLN A 272 9.76 13.38 11.07
CA GLN A 272 10.67 13.87 10.04
C GLN A 272 10.12 15.15 9.39
N PRO A 273 10.98 16.17 9.15
CA PRO A 273 10.57 17.35 8.40
C PRO A 273 10.24 16.96 6.95
N LYS A 274 9.17 17.51 6.38
CA LYS A 274 8.90 17.41 4.94
C LYS A 274 10.09 18.02 4.20
N GLN A 275 10.76 17.24 3.36
CA GLN A 275 11.82 17.80 2.52
C GLN A 275 11.21 18.88 1.61
N LYS A 276 11.73 20.11 1.71
CA LYS A 276 11.44 21.14 0.72
C LYS A 276 12.08 20.69 -0.58
N GLN A 277 11.28 20.51 -1.63
CA GLN A 277 11.79 20.45 -3.00
C GLN A 277 12.66 21.68 -3.22
N SER A 278 13.95 21.46 -3.44
CA SER A 278 14.89 22.50 -3.85
C SER A 278 14.47 22.93 -5.25
N THR A 279 13.72 24.02 -5.38
CA THR A 279 13.60 24.72 -6.64
C THR A 279 14.94 25.37 -6.92
N ASP A 280 15.83 24.62 -7.57
CA ASP A 280 17.10 25.12 -8.06
C ASP A 280 16.82 25.95 -9.31
N THR A 281 16.33 27.17 -9.11
CA THR A 281 16.24 28.16 -10.17
C THR A 281 17.66 28.62 -10.47
N LYS A 282 18.30 27.97 -11.44
CA LYS A 282 19.61 28.42 -11.92
C LYS A 282 19.41 29.69 -12.78
N PRO A 283 20.26 30.73 -12.58
CA PRO A 283 20.14 32.05 -13.23
C PRO A 283 20.35 32.03 -14.74
#